data_AF-A0A6J7VMJ6-F1
#
_entry.id   AF-A0A6J7VMJ6-F1
#
_cell.length_a   1.000
_cell.length_b   1.000
_cell.length_c   1.000
_cell.angle_alpha   90.00
_cell.angle_beta   90.00
_cell.angle_gamma   90.00
#
_symmetry.space_group_name_H-M   'P 1'
#
loop_
_entity.id
_entity.type
_entity.pdbx_description
1 polymer ?
#
loop_
_entity_poly.entity_id
_entity_poly.type
_entity_poly.pdbx_seq_one_letter_code
_entity_poly.pdbx_strand_id
1 'polypeptide(L)'
;MSNLPSDPQDDGFDEEELIRSEFESIVSGLSLDESSPTTFLDELGQVDRGDRFVAPNPPPQSPRTFFFSAKRAIERWLKRGYHEDDGVAL
;
A
#
# COMPACT_ATOMS: atom_id res chain seq x y z
N MET A 1 32.12 48.67 -44.36
CA MET A 1 31.01 47.74 -44.08
C MET A 1 31.62 46.51 -43.43
N SER A 2 31.34 46.30 -42.15
CA SER A 2 31.88 45.18 -41.35
C SER A 2 30.87 44.03 -41.36
N ASN A 3 31.27 42.91 -41.96
CA ASN A 3 30.52 41.66 -41.88
C ASN A 3 30.70 41.07 -40.47
N LEU A 4 29.62 40.96 -39.71
CA LEU A 4 29.58 40.23 -38.44
C LEU A 4 28.90 38.88 -38.71
N PRO A 5 29.46 37.75 -38.30
CA PRO A 5 28.87 36.44 -38.58
C PRO A 5 27.57 36.30 -37.79
N SER A 6 26.53 35.83 -38.48
CA SER A 6 25.27 35.39 -37.88
C SER A 6 25.55 34.20 -36.99
N ASP A 7 25.25 34.33 -35.70
CA ASP A 7 25.33 33.26 -34.71
C ASP A 7 24.40 32.10 -35.13
N PRO A 8 24.89 30.87 -35.31
CA PRO A 8 24.05 29.72 -35.60
C PRO A 8 23.52 29.17 -34.27
N GLN A 9 22.53 29.84 -33.69
CA GLN A 9 21.78 29.32 -32.54
C GLN A 9 20.28 29.37 -32.83
N ASP A 10 19.91 28.82 -33.98
CA ASP A 10 18.53 28.48 -34.33
C ASP A 10 18.48 27.01 -34.74
N ASP A 11 18.62 26.13 -33.75
CA ASP A 11 18.41 24.71 -33.87
C ASP A 11 17.44 24.24 -32.80
N GLY A 12 16.13 24.46 -33.03
CA GLY A 12 15.08 23.73 -32.31
C GLY A 12 15.22 22.20 -32.38
N PHE A 13 16.14 21.69 -33.20
CA PHE A 13 16.61 20.30 -33.18
C PHE A 13 17.44 19.94 -31.94
N ASP A 14 18.31 20.83 -31.44
CA ASP A 14 19.16 20.58 -30.26
C ASP A 14 18.33 20.62 -28.97
N GLU A 15 17.34 21.51 -28.87
CA GLU A 15 16.42 21.53 -27.71
C GLU A 15 15.54 20.27 -27.66
N GLU A 16 15.00 19.82 -28.80
CA GLU A 16 14.18 18.60 -28.83
C GLU A 16 15.02 17.34 -28.53
N GLU A 17 16.26 17.29 -29.00
CA GLU A 17 17.21 16.22 -28.72
C GLU A 17 17.63 16.22 -27.24
N LEU A 18 17.90 17.40 -26.66
CA LEU A 18 18.20 17.56 -25.25
C LEU A 18 17.04 17.08 -24.38
N ILE A 19 15.81 17.49 -24.69
CA ILE A 19 14.59 17.07 -23.96
C ILE A 19 14.40 15.55 -24.01
N ARG A 20 14.62 14.92 -25.18
CA ARG A 20 14.53 13.46 -25.32
C ARG A 20 15.59 12.74 -24.50
N SER A 21 16.82 13.26 -24.47
CA SER A 21 17.93 12.67 -23.70
C SER A 21 17.68 12.72 -22.19
N GLU A 22 17.14 13.83 -21.70
CA GLU A 22 16.76 13.98 -20.29
C GLU A 22 15.61 13.05 -19.92
N PHE A 23 14.61 12.93 -20.80
CA PHE A 23 13.50 12.01 -20.60
C PHE A 23 13.96 10.54 -20.53
N GLU A 24 14.80 10.10 -21.46
CA GLU A 24 15.37 8.73 -21.44
C GLU A 24 16.20 8.48 -20.17
N SER A 25 16.97 9.46 -19.72
CA SER A 25 17.74 9.35 -18.47
C SER A 25 16.84 9.10 -17.26
N ILE A 26 15.73 9.84 -17.15
CA ILE A 26 14.73 9.64 -16.08
C ILE A 26 14.06 8.27 -16.20
N VAL A 27 13.69 7.84 -17.40
CA VAL A 27 13.02 6.56 -17.64
C VAL A 27 13.95 5.37 -17.44
N SER A 28 15.24 5.51 -17.74
CA SER A 28 16.25 4.44 -17.58
C SER A 28 16.54 4.07 -16.11
N GLY A 29 16.34 5.03 -15.19
CA GLY A 29 16.45 4.82 -13.75
C GLY A 29 15.18 4.25 -13.11
N LEU A 30 14.06 4.25 -13.84
CA LEU A 30 12.85 3.56 -13.41
C LEU A 30 13.04 2.08 -13.71
N SER A 31 13.44 1.34 -12.68
CA SER A 31 13.19 -0.10 -12.67
C SER A 31 11.68 -0.26 -12.79
N LEU A 32 11.22 -0.73 -13.96
CA LEU A 32 9.90 -1.33 -14.12
C LEU A 32 9.91 -2.55 -13.21
N ASP A 33 9.59 -2.33 -11.94
CA ASP A 33 9.54 -3.40 -10.96
C ASP A 33 8.59 -4.45 -11.52
N GLU A 34 9.10 -5.67 -11.45
CA GLU A 34 8.69 -6.85 -12.17
C GLU A 34 7.16 -6.94 -12.21
N SER A 35 6.55 -6.74 -13.38
CA SER A 35 5.17 -7.14 -13.57
C SER A 35 5.17 -8.66 -13.43
N SER A 36 4.95 -9.13 -12.21
CA SER A 36 4.75 -10.53 -11.91
C SER A 36 3.77 -11.08 -12.95
N PRO A 37 4.04 -12.26 -13.54
CA PRO A 37 3.14 -12.87 -14.52
C PRO A 37 1.73 -13.12 -13.95
N THR A 38 1.60 -13.09 -12.63
CA THR A 38 0.34 -13.10 -11.89
C THR A 38 0.13 -11.76 -11.20
N THR A 39 -1.04 -11.17 -11.37
CA THR A 39 -1.43 -10.03 -10.55
C THR A 39 -1.82 -10.51 -9.16
N PHE A 40 -1.77 -9.62 -8.17
CA PHE A 40 -2.33 -9.90 -6.84
C PHE A 40 -3.77 -10.43 -6.91
N LEU A 41 -4.57 -9.99 -7.89
CA LEU A 41 -5.94 -10.47 -8.07
C LEU A 41 -6.01 -11.91 -8.61
N ASP A 42 -5.06 -12.31 -9.45
CA ASP A 42 -4.94 -13.69 -9.94
C ASP A 42 -4.52 -14.64 -8.81
N GLU A 43 -3.65 -14.17 -7.90
CA GLU A 43 -3.26 -14.90 -6.70
C GLU A 43 -4.44 -15.06 -5.73
N LEU A 44 -5.23 -14.01 -5.50
CA LEU A 44 -6.46 -14.09 -4.70
C LEU A 44 -7.49 -15.07 -5.31
N GLY A 45 -7.56 -15.16 -6.64
CA GLY A 45 -8.41 -16.12 -7.35
C GLY A 45 -7.89 -17.57 -7.27
N GLN A 46 -6.59 -17.76 -7.06
CA GLN A 46 -5.94 -19.06 -6.86
C GLN A 46 -5.96 -19.54 -5.42
N VAL A 47 -6.34 -18.70 -4.44
CA VAL A 47 -6.47 -19.12 -3.04
C VAL A 47 -7.39 -20.34 -2.97
N ASP A 48 -6.79 -21.44 -2.52
CA ASP A 48 -7.47 -22.72 -2.49
C ASP A 48 -8.65 -22.67 -1.53
N ARG A 49 -9.70 -23.47 -1.78
CA ARG A 49 -10.91 -23.41 -0.93
C ARG A 49 -10.64 -23.73 0.54
N GLY A 50 -9.50 -24.34 0.86
CA GLY A 50 -9.04 -24.61 2.23
C GLY A 50 -8.49 -23.38 2.96
N ASP A 51 -7.90 -22.43 2.22
CA ASP A 51 -7.25 -21.24 2.78
C ASP A 51 -8.16 -20.00 2.79
N ARG A 52 -9.34 -20.11 2.17
CA ARG A 52 -10.36 -19.06 2.21
C ARG A 52 -10.89 -18.87 3.63
N PHE A 53 -11.30 -17.64 3.95
CA PHE A 53 -11.97 -17.36 5.21
C PHE A 53 -13.22 -18.25 5.38
N VAL A 54 -13.20 -19.10 6.40
CA VAL A 54 -14.37 -19.84 6.86
C VAL A 54 -14.94 -19.07 8.03
N ALA A 55 -16.09 -18.43 7.81
CA ALA A 55 -16.80 -17.75 8.88
C ALA A 55 -17.09 -18.76 10.01
N PRO A 56 -16.71 -18.46 11.26
CA PRO A 56 -17.05 -19.34 12.37
C PRO A 56 -18.56 -19.43 12.48
N ASN A 57 -19.08 -20.62 12.77
CA ASN A 57 -20.49 -20.83 13.09
C ASN A 57 -20.66 -20.84 14.62
N PRO A 58 -20.86 -19.68 15.28
CA PRO A 58 -21.02 -19.65 16.72
C PRO A 58 -22.30 -20.39 17.13
N PRO A 59 -22.30 -21.06 18.30
CA PRO A 59 -23.53 -21.63 18.84
C PRO A 59 -24.57 -20.51 19.08
N PRO A 60 -25.88 -20.83 18.98
CA PRO A 60 -26.93 -19.87 19.23
C PRO A 60 -26.79 -19.32 20.65
N GLN A 61 -26.64 -18.00 20.77
CA GLN A 61 -26.55 -17.34 22.06
C GLN A 61 -27.97 -17.08 22.58
N SER A 62 -28.21 -17.46 23.83
CA SER A 62 -29.42 -17.09 24.55
C SER A 62 -29.30 -15.64 25.03
N PRO A 63 -30.42 -14.87 25.12
CA PRO A 63 -30.38 -13.53 25.69
C PRO A 63 -29.75 -13.54 27.10
N ARG A 64 -30.01 -14.59 27.90
CA ARG A 64 -29.39 -14.76 29.22
C ARG A 64 -27.87 -14.87 29.14
N THR A 65 -27.35 -15.67 28.21
CA THR A 65 -25.89 -15.85 28.08
C THR A 65 -25.20 -14.56 27.64
N PHE A 66 -25.84 -13.76 26.79
CA PHE A 66 -25.37 -12.43 26.40
C PHE A 66 -25.29 -11.46 27.58
N PHE A 67 -26.34 -11.38 28.42
CA PHE A 67 -26.32 -10.52 29.61
C PHE A 67 -25.23 -10.95 30.61
N PHE A 68 -25.04 -12.26 30.82
CA PHE A 68 -23.95 -12.76 31.66
C PHE A 68 -22.57 -12.42 31.08
N SER A 69 -22.36 -12.58 29.78
CA SER A 69 -21.09 -12.22 29.14
C SER A 69 -20.82 -10.71 29.19
N ALA A 70 -21.85 -9.89 28.97
CA ALA A 70 -21.75 -8.43 29.06
C ALA A 70 -21.42 -7.98 30.48
N LYS A 71 -22.13 -8.48 31.50
CA LYS A 71 -21.86 -8.17 32.91
C LYS A 71 -20.44 -8.58 33.30
N ARG A 72 -20.00 -9.78 32.90
CA ARG A 72 -18.63 -10.27 33.18
C ARG A 72 -17.56 -9.41 32.49
N ALA A 73 -17.81 -8.93 31.27
CA ALA A 73 -16.90 -8.02 30.57
C ALA A 73 -16.81 -6.66 31.27
N ILE A 74 -17.94 -6.10 31.71
CA ILE A 74 -17.99 -4.83 32.46
C ILE A 74 -17.29 -4.98 33.81
N GLU A 75 -17.51 -6.07 34.53
CA GLU A 75 -16.81 -6.34 35.79
C GLU A 75 -15.29 -6.49 35.58
N ARG A 76 -14.84 -7.13 34.50
CA ARG A 76 -13.41 -7.20 34.14
C ARG A 76 -12.83 -5.84 33.78
N TRP A 77 -13.58 -5.02 33.05
CA TRP A 77 -13.19 -3.65 32.70
C TRP A 77 -13.08 -2.77 33.94
N LEU A 78 -14.08 -2.84 34.83
CA LEU A 78 -14.12 -2.03 36.06
C LEU A 78 -13.08 -2.51 37.10
N LYS A 79 -12.79 -3.81 37.15
CA LYS A 79 -11.73 -4.40 37.98
C LYS A 79 -10.35 -4.38 37.32
N ARG A 80 -10.19 -3.76 36.15
CA ARG A 80 -8.87 -3.57 35.54
C ARG A 80 -8.11 -2.56 36.39
N GLY A 81 -7.42 -3.05 37.43
CA GLY A 81 -6.31 -2.31 38.02
C GLY A 81 -5.36 -1.94 36.90
N TYR A 82 -4.92 -0.68 36.87
CA TYR A 82 -3.89 -0.23 35.94
C TYR A 82 -2.66 -1.12 36.13
N HIS A 83 -2.43 -2.03 35.18
CA HIS A 83 -1.23 -2.84 35.12
C HIS A 83 -0.74 -2.77 33.66
N GLU A 84 0.12 -1.78 33.44
CA GLU A 84 1.48 -1.95 32.91
C GLU A 84 1.64 -2.98 31.78
N ASP A 85 0.88 -2.86 30.69
CA ASP A 85 1.21 -3.50 29.41
C ASP A 85 0.42 -2.85 28.25
N ASP A 86 0.27 -1.52 28.26
CA ASP A 86 0.05 -0.77 27.03
C ASP A 86 1.42 -0.51 26.41
N GLY A 87 1.73 -1.26 25.35
CA GLY A 87 3.02 -1.26 24.64
C GLY A 87 3.42 0.06 23.96
N VAL A 88 3.34 1.18 24.66
CA VAL A 88 3.97 2.45 24.33
C VAL A 88 5.30 2.52 25.10
N ALA A 89 6.24 1.68 24.69
CA ALA A 89 7.65 1.92 24.98
C ALA A 89 8.19 2.89 23.91
N LEU A 90 8.82 3.98 24.36
CA LEU A 90 9.53 4.96 23.52
C LEU A 90 10.83 4.37 22.96
#